data_AF-T0GDJ2-F1
#
_entry.id   AF-T0GDJ2-F1
#
_cell.length_a   1.000
_cell.length_b   1.000
_cell.length_c   1.000
_cell.angle_alpha   90.00
_cell.angle_beta   90.00
_cell.angle_gamma   90.00
#
_symmetry.space_group_name_H-M   'P 1'
#
loop_
_entity.id
_entity.type
_entity.pdbx_description
1 polymer ?
#
loop_
_entity_poly.entity_id
_entity_poly.type
_entity_poly.pdbx_seq_one_letter_code
_entity_poly.pdbx_strand_id
1 'polypeptide(L)'
;MPLRLVESPDEDIERIIEARVAARAEADALRWRFRLVVIESVMIASLVLAAGLVLEQPAGIVLRGAAIVGGGCFLTGLILIGLTGAAGRLLAKLRRKR
;
A
#
# COMPACT_ATOMS: atom_id res chain seq x y z
N MET A 1 11.20 -13.83 -46.92
CA MET A 1 10.31 -12.65 -46.83
C MET A 1 10.48 -12.04 -45.45
N PRO A 2 10.91 -10.78 -45.30
CA PRO A 2 10.95 -10.14 -44.00
C PRO A 2 9.51 -9.78 -43.59
N LEU A 3 9.10 -10.21 -42.40
CA LEU A 3 7.89 -9.74 -41.73
C LEU A 3 8.10 -8.26 -41.37
N ARG A 4 7.74 -7.35 -42.29
CA ARG A 4 7.43 -5.96 -41.91
C ARG A 4 6.16 -6.06 -41.09
N LEU A 5 6.31 -6.01 -39.77
CA LEU A 5 5.24 -5.59 -38.88
C LEU A 5 4.70 -4.30 -39.48
N VAL A 6 3.46 -4.35 -39.95
CA VAL A 6 2.66 -3.14 -40.06
C VAL A 6 2.80 -2.49 -38.70
N GLU A 7 3.26 -1.24 -38.66
CA GLU A 7 3.21 -0.37 -37.50
C GLU A 7 1.71 -0.18 -37.23
N SER A 8 1.14 -1.20 -36.60
CA SER A 8 -0.29 -1.41 -36.51
C SER A 8 -0.78 -0.51 -35.39
N PRO A 9 -1.92 0.17 -35.55
CA PRO A 9 -2.60 0.83 -34.44
C PRO A 9 -2.70 -0.08 -33.20
N ASP A 10 -2.62 -1.40 -33.37
CA ASP A 10 -2.53 -2.38 -32.28
C ASP A 10 -1.36 -2.15 -31.30
N GLU A 11 -0.18 -1.70 -31.73
CA GLU A 11 0.98 -1.57 -30.83
C GLU A 11 0.85 -0.35 -29.89
N ASP A 12 0.29 0.75 -30.39
CA ASP A 12 -0.08 1.92 -29.57
C ASP A 12 -1.26 1.58 -28.65
N ILE A 13 -2.24 0.82 -29.13
CA ILE A 13 -3.38 0.36 -28.33
C ILE A 13 -2.93 -0.59 -27.22
N GLU A 14 -2.03 -1.54 -27.51
CA GLU A 14 -1.41 -2.46 -26.53
C GLU A 14 -0.69 -1.65 -25.43
N ARG A 15 0.09 -0.63 -25.81
CA ARG A 15 0.78 0.26 -24.86
C ARG A 15 -0.18 1.03 -23.96
N ILE A 16 -1.29 1.51 -24.51
CA ILE A 16 -2.33 2.21 -23.76
C ILE A 16 -3.02 1.25 -22.79
N ILE A 17 -3.28 0.01 -23.21
CA ILE A 17 -3.87 -1.04 -22.38
C ILE A 17 -2.92 -1.43 -21.24
N GLU A 18 -1.64 -1.71 -21.52
CA GLU A 18 -0.63 -2.02 -20.50
C GLU A 18 -0.50 -0.92 -19.45
N ALA A 19 -0.46 0.35 -19.87
CA ALA A 19 -0.37 1.48 -18.95
C ALA A 19 -1.59 1.59 -18.01
N ARG A 20 -2.80 1.25 -18.51
CA ARG A 20 -4.03 1.25 -17.71
C ARG A 20 -4.12 0.04 -16.79
N VAL A 21 -3.72 -1.14 -17.27
CA VAL A 21 -3.67 -2.37 -16.49
C VAL A 21 -2.65 -2.24 -15.36
N ALA A 22 -1.48 -1.68 -15.63
CA ALA A 22 -0.48 -1.38 -14.60
C ALA A 22 -1.04 -0.43 -13.52
N ALA A 23 -1.72 0.65 -13.92
CA ALA A 23 -2.33 1.58 -12.96
C ALA A 23 -3.42 0.94 -12.09
N ARG A 24 -4.19 0.00 -12.64
CA ARG A 24 -5.21 -0.76 -11.89
C ARG A 24 -4.58 -1.80 -10.97
N ALA A 25 -3.59 -2.54 -11.45
CA ALA A 25 -2.84 -3.49 -10.65
C ALA A 25 -2.16 -2.81 -9.46
N GLU A 26 -1.59 -1.61 -9.67
CA GLU A 26 -1.05 -0.80 -8.58
C GLU A 26 -2.13 -0.39 -7.57
N ALA A 27 -3.31 0.04 -8.03
CA ALA A 27 -4.41 0.44 -7.15
C ALA A 27 -4.94 -0.74 -6.30
N ASP A 28 -5.11 -1.91 -6.90
CA ASP A 28 -5.56 -3.11 -6.19
C ASP A 28 -4.50 -3.61 -5.20
N ALA A 29 -3.23 -3.56 -5.58
CA ALA A 29 -2.13 -3.93 -4.69
C ALA A 29 -1.96 -2.94 -3.52
N LEU A 30 -2.26 -1.65 -3.71
CA LEU A 30 -2.31 -0.66 -2.62
C LEU A 30 -3.50 -0.93 -1.68
N ARG A 31 -4.66 -1.27 -2.24
CA ARG A 31 -5.86 -1.59 -1.45
C ARG A 31 -5.68 -2.87 -0.62
N TRP A 32 -5.00 -3.88 -1.17
CA TRP A 32 -4.67 -5.10 -0.42
C TRP A 32 -3.68 -4.83 0.72
N ARG A 33 -2.62 -4.04 0.46
CA ARG A 33 -1.66 -3.61 1.48
C ARG A 33 -2.32 -2.77 2.58
N PHE A 34 -3.21 -1.85 2.20
CA PHE A 34 -3.96 -1.03 3.15
C PHE A 34 -4.84 -1.89 4.07
N ARG A 35 -5.54 -2.89 3.52
CA ARG A 35 -6.31 -3.85 4.34
C ARG A 35 -5.41 -4.59 5.33
N LEU A 36 -4.23 -5.03 4.90
CA LEU A 36 -3.27 -5.72 5.76
C LEU A 36 -2.82 -4.84 6.94
N VAL A 37 -2.43 -3.59 6.66
CA VAL A 37 -2.02 -2.61 7.68
C VAL A 37 -3.14 -2.32 8.68
N VAL A 38 -4.39 -2.19 8.21
CA VAL A 38 -5.55 -1.99 9.10
C VAL A 38 -5.71 -3.19 10.03
N ILE A 39 -5.69 -4.41 9.49
CA ILE A 39 -5.86 -5.64 10.28
C ILE A 39 -4.74 -5.76 11.31
N GLU A 40 -3.49 -5.52 10.91
CA GLU A 40 -2.32 -5.56 11.80
C GLU A 40 -2.44 -4.53 12.93
N SER A 41 -2.80 -3.29 12.60
CA SER A 41 -2.94 -2.21 13.58
C SER A 41 -4.06 -2.51 14.60
N VAL A 42 -5.21 -3.01 14.13
CA VAL A 42 -6.33 -3.41 14.98
C VAL A 42 -5.96 -4.60 15.85
N MET A 43 -5.26 -5.60 15.27
CA MET A 43 -4.79 -6.78 16.00
C MET A 43 -3.85 -6.37 17.13
N ILE A 44 -2.81 -5.57 16.84
CA ILE A 44 -1.86 -5.11 17.86
C ILE A 44 -2.56 -4.27 18.93
N ALA A 45 -3.44 -3.33 18.55
CA ALA A 45 -4.19 -2.54 19.51
C ALA A 45 -5.07 -3.42 20.43
N SER A 46 -5.73 -4.43 19.86
CA SER A 46 -6.54 -5.38 20.64
C SER A 46 -5.71 -6.21 21.61
N LEU A 47 -4.51 -6.64 21.20
CA LEU A 47 -3.58 -7.37 22.05
C LEU A 47 -3.06 -6.50 23.20
N VAL A 48 -2.76 -5.22 22.94
CA VAL A 48 -2.33 -4.27 23.98
C VAL A 48 -3.46 -4.02 24.99
N LEU A 49 -4.71 -3.88 24.52
CA LEU A 49 -5.87 -3.77 25.40
C LEU A 49 -6.06 -5.03 26.25
N ALA A 50 -6.02 -6.22 25.63
CA ALA A 50 -6.17 -7.50 26.32
C ALA A 50 -5.06 -7.70 27.36
N ALA A 51 -3.81 -7.41 27.02
CA ALA A 51 -2.68 -7.49 27.94
C ALA A 51 -2.86 -6.54 29.14
N GLY A 52 -3.31 -5.31 28.90
CA GLY A 52 -3.56 -4.36 29.98
C GLY A 52 -4.69 -4.76 30.93
N LEU A 53 -5.73 -5.42 30.42
CA LEU A 53 -6.80 -6.01 31.25
C LEU A 53 -6.28 -7.18 32.09
N VAL A 54 -5.48 -8.07 31.50
CA VAL A 54 -4.87 -9.20 32.21
C VAL A 54 -3.89 -8.75 33.30
N LEU A 55 -3.18 -7.63 33.09
CA LEU A 55 -2.24 -7.07 34.06
C LEU A 55 -2.90 -6.16 35.11
N GLU A 56 -4.24 -6.05 35.15
CA GLU A 56 -5.00 -5.15 36.04
C GLU A 56 -4.49 -3.70 36.03
N GLN A 57 -3.92 -3.27 34.90
CA GLN A 57 -3.33 -1.95 34.77
C GLN A 57 -4.42 -0.88 34.70
N PRO A 58 -4.15 0.35 35.20
CA PRO A 58 -5.11 1.44 35.12
C PRO A 58 -5.59 1.62 33.68
N ALA A 59 -6.90 1.54 33.46
CA ALA A 59 -7.50 1.57 32.13
C ALA A 59 -7.03 2.76 31.29
N GLY A 60 -6.76 3.92 31.92
CA GLY A 60 -6.22 5.10 31.25
C GLY A 60 -4.82 4.94 30.66
N ILE A 61 -3.94 4.14 31.29
CA ILE A 61 -2.59 3.86 30.77
C ILE A 61 -2.67 2.87 29.61
N VAL A 62 -3.49 1.83 29.76
CA VAL A 62 -3.70 0.79 28.75
C VAL A 62 -4.31 1.39 27.47
N LEU A 63 -5.32 2.25 27.61
CA LEU A 63 -5.98 2.91 26.49
C LEU A 63 -5.01 3.80 25.71
N ARG A 64 -4.16 4.55 26.41
CA ARG A 64 -3.11 5.38 25.79
C ARG A 64 -2.06 4.53 25.11
N GLY A 65 -1.61 3.43 25.73
CA GLY A 65 -0.66 2.50 25.13
C GLY A 65 -1.19 1.88 23.84
N ALA A 66 -2.44 1.39 23.87
CA ALA A 66 -3.09 0.82 22.70
C ALA A 66 -3.27 1.86 21.57
N ALA A 67 -3.65 3.09 21.92
CA ALA A 67 -3.80 4.17 20.95
C ALA A 67 -2.47 4.60 20.32
N ILE A 68 -1.40 4.72 21.11
CA ILE A 68 -0.07 5.10 20.63
C ILE A 68 0.51 4.01 19.74
N VAL A 69 0.46 2.75 20.18
CA VAL A 69 1.03 1.63 19.41
C VAL A 69 0.21 1.36 18.15
N GLY A 70 -1.12 1.25 18.28
CA GLY A 70 -2.01 1.04 17.14
C GLY A 70 -1.95 2.20 16.14
N GLY A 71 -1.98 3.44 16.64
CA GLY A 71 -1.86 4.63 15.80
C GLY A 71 -0.49 4.77 15.13
N GLY A 72 0.59 4.46 15.85
CA GLY A 72 1.96 4.49 15.32
C GLY A 72 2.17 3.47 14.23
N CYS A 73 1.76 2.21 14.46
CA CYS A 73 1.84 1.15 13.46
C CYS A 73 1.02 1.49 12.22
N PHE A 74 -0.19 2.01 12.40
CA PHE A 74 -1.05 2.45 11.31
C PHE A 74 -0.43 3.58 10.48
N LEU A 75 0.09 4.62 11.14
CA LEU A 75 0.72 5.75 10.48
C LEU A 75 1.96 5.34 9.69
N THR A 76 2.82 4.50 10.28
CA THR A 76 3.98 3.94 9.59
C THR A 76 3.57 3.10 8.37
N GLY A 77 2.54 2.27 8.51
CA GLY A 77 1.99 1.49 7.39
C GLY A 77 1.45 2.38 6.26
N LEU A 78 0.76 3.48 6.58
CA LEU A 78 0.30 4.45 5.57
C LEU A 78 1.46 5.14 4.85
N ILE A 79 2.50 5.53 5.59
CA ILE A 79 3.70 6.16 5.03
C ILE A 79 4.37 5.20 4.04
N LEU A 80 4.54 3.93 4.40
CA LEU A 80 5.14 2.91 3.52
C LEU A 80 4.31 2.65 2.26
N ILE A 81 2.98 2.58 2.38
CA ILE A 81 2.08 2.43 1.23
C ILE A 81 2.19 3.65 0.31
N GLY A 82 2.18 4.86 0.87
CA GLY A 82 2.35 6.12 0.14
C GLY A 82 3.70 6.19 -0.59
N LEU A 83 4.79 5.85 0.09
CA LEU A 83 6.14 5.79 -0.47
C LEU A 83 6.26 4.76 -1.60
N THR A 84 5.65 3.59 -1.44
CA THR A 84 5.66 2.54 -2.47
C THR A 84 4.94 3.02 -3.74
N GLY A 85 3.78 3.66 -3.58
CA GLY A 85 3.06 4.26 -4.70
C GLY A 85 3.80 5.45 -5.33
N ALA A 86 4.44 6.30 -4.52
CA ALA A 86 5.22 7.44 -4.99
C ALA A 86 6.49 6.98 -5.75
N ALA A 87 7.17 5.94 -5.26
CA ALA A 87 8.34 5.35 -5.90
C ALA A 87 7.99 4.78 -7.29
N GLY A 88 6.85 4.09 -7.42
CA GLY A 88 6.35 3.60 -8.71
C GLY A 88 6.14 4.73 -9.72
N ARG A 89 5.48 5.82 -9.30
CA ARG A 89 5.27 7.00 -10.16
C ARG A 89 6.58 7.72 -10.50
N LEU A 90 7.52 7.80 -9.56
CA LEU A 90 8.81 8.46 -9.75
C LEU A 90 9.67 7.69 -10.75
N LEU A 91 9.72 6.37 -10.63
CA LEU A 91 10.41 5.48 -11.57
C LEU A 91 9.78 5.55 -12.97
N ALA A 92 8.44 5.60 -13.06
CA ALA A 92 7.75 5.78 -14.34
C ALA A 92 8.08 7.14 -15.00
N LYS A 93 8.16 8.22 -14.23
CA LYS A 93 8.60 9.54 -14.73
C LYS A 93 10.06 9.54 -15.17
N LEU A 94 10.95 8.88 -14.43
CA LEU A 94 12.37 8.78 -14.77
C LEU A 94 12.59 7.98 -16.06
N ARG A 95 11.85 6.88 -16.26
CA ARG A 95 11.88 6.09 -17.51
C ARG A 95 11.37 6.86 -18.73
N ARG A 96 10.48 7.84 -18.56
CA ARG A 96 9.98 8.68 -19.67
C ARG A 96 10.97 9.76 -20.11
N LYS A 97 11.91 10.13 -19.24
CA LYS A 97 12.90 11.19 -19.52
C LYS A 97 14.20 10.66 -20.15
N ARG A 98 14.38 9.34 -20.16
CA ARG A 98 15.54 8.66 -20.75
C ARG A 98 15.14 7.99 -22.05
#